data_AF-A0A6M8NIQ9-F1
#
_entry.id   AF-A0A6M8NIQ9-F1
#
_cell.length_a   1.000
_cell.length_b   1.000
_cell.length_c   1.000
_cell.angle_alpha   90.00
_cell.angle_beta   90.00
_cell.angle_gamma   90.00
#
_symmetry.space_group_name_H-M   'P 1'
#
loop_
_entity.id
_entity.type
_entity.pdbx_description
1 polymer ?
#
loop_
_entity_poly.entity_id
_entity_poly.type
_entity_poly.pdbx_seq_one_letter_code
_entity_poly.pdbx_strand_id
1 'polypeptide(L)'
;MKKLFKNLVITSFLFMIPLYIIFSVPKYPIINSSLSKEDISKNIEIVIKENTSKFSLENLYDKEKLLEYGTGIRKLANNLDNCESKECLIKEYDYFMNNWVSIEIKTSVRYVAISDKYGFIGDIINENFDWLYHLL
;
A
#
# COMPACT_ATOMS: atom_id res chain seq x y z
N MET A 1 14.00 6.77 -39.89
CA MET A 1 14.24 7.70 -38.76
C MET A 1 12.96 8.24 -38.12
N LYS A 2 12.06 8.96 -38.83
CA LYS A 2 10.84 9.53 -38.23
C LYS A 2 9.89 8.52 -37.56
N LYS A 3 9.74 7.31 -38.12
CA LYS A 3 8.86 6.25 -37.57
C LYS A 3 9.41 5.62 -36.28
N LEU A 4 10.74 5.42 -36.23
CA LEU A 4 11.46 4.94 -35.05
C LEU A 4 11.40 5.97 -33.91
N PHE A 5 11.62 7.25 -34.21
CA PHE A 5 11.52 8.33 -33.23
C PHE A 5 10.09 8.49 -32.68
N LYS A 6 9.08 8.42 -33.56
CA LYS A 6 7.67 8.48 -33.13
C LYS A 6 7.28 7.28 -32.27
N ASN A 7 7.73 6.08 -32.61
CA ASN A 7 7.50 4.89 -31.79
C ASN A 7 8.21 4.98 -30.43
N LEU A 8 9.46 5.47 -30.38
CA LEU A 8 10.23 5.63 -29.14
C LEU A 8 9.58 6.66 -28.18
N VAL A 9 9.07 7.77 -28.73
CA VAL A 9 8.35 8.78 -27.95
C VAL A 9 7.04 8.21 -27.42
N ILE A 10 6.28 7.48 -28.24
CA ILE A 10 5.03 6.85 -27.83
C ILE A 10 5.27 5.79 -26.74
N THR A 11 6.27 4.91 -26.89
CA THR A 11 6.61 3.94 -25.84
C THR A 11 7.10 4.62 -24.58
N SER A 12 7.93 5.67 -24.67
CA SER A 12 8.35 6.46 -23.51
C SER A 12 7.16 7.01 -22.72
N PHE A 13 6.19 7.63 -23.39
CA PHE A 13 4.97 8.12 -22.73
C PHE A 13 4.11 6.99 -22.15
N LEU A 14 4.03 5.85 -22.85
CA LEU A 14 3.28 4.67 -22.41
C LEU A 14 3.80 4.06 -21.10
N PHE A 15 5.11 4.12 -20.85
CA PHE A 15 5.70 3.58 -19.62
C PHE A 15 5.92 4.64 -18.54
N MET A 16 6.31 5.86 -18.89
CA MET A 16 6.66 6.89 -17.91
C MET A 16 5.43 7.48 -17.21
N ILE A 17 4.29 7.61 -17.89
CA ILE A 17 3.08 8.19 -17.29
C ILE A 17 2.50 7.26 -16.21
N PRO A 18 2.28 5.95 -16.46
CA PRO A 18 1.80 5.04 -15.41
C PRO A 18 2.77 4.94 -14.24
N LEU A 19 4.09 4.86 -14.50
CA LEU A 19 5.09 4.83 -13.44
C LEU A 19 5.05 6.10 -12.58
N TYR A 20 5.02 7.29 -13.19
CA TYR A 20 4.90 8.55 -12.46
C TYR A 20 3.66 8.59 -11.58
N ILE A 21 2.52 8.13 -12.11
CA ILE A 21 1.25 8.11 -11.38
C ILE A 21 1.36 7.22 -10.14
N ILE A 22 1.94 6.02 -10.24
CA ILE A 22 2.11 5.12 -9.10
C ILE A 22 3.07 5.70 -8.06
N PHE A 23 4.17 6.35 -8.47
CA PHE A 23 5.07 7.02 -7.52
C PHE A 23 4.45 8.25 -6.85
N SER A 24 3.46 8.87 -7.49
CA SER A 24 2.74 10.03 -6.93
C SER A 24 1.57 9.67 -6.01
N VAL A 25 1.18 8.40 -5.99
CA VAL A 25 0.08 7.88 -5.17
C VAL A 25 0.68 7.35 -3.87
N PRO A 26 0.06 7.63 -2.72
CA PRO A 26 0.57 7.13 -1.46
C PRO A 26 0.63 5.61 -1.47
N LYS A 27 1.72 5.05 -0.94
CA LYS A 27 1.98 3.59 -0.95
C LYS A 27 0.97 2.80 -0.10
N TYR A 28 0.24 3.47 0.78
CA TYR A 28 -0.76 2.94 1.71
C TYR A 28 -1.77 4.07 2.03
N PRO A 29 -2.95 3.79 2.62
CA PRO A 29 -3.91 4.84 2.93
C PRO A 29 -3.26 5.75 3.98
N ILE A 30 -3.04 7.02 3.65
CA ILE A 30 -2.53 7.98 4.62
C ILE A 30 -3.63 8.16 5.66
N ILE A 31 -3.34 7.82 6.91
CA ILE A 31 -4.26 8.14 7.99
C ILE A 31 -4.38 9.65 8.06
N ASN A 32 -5.60 10.16 7.80
CA ASN A 32 -5.86 11.58 7.84
C ASN A 32 -5.68 12.09 9.27
N SER A 33 -4.80 13.08 9.43
CA SER A 33 -4.57 13.77 10.70
C SER A 33 -5.78 14.61 11.16
N SER A 34 -6.94 14.49 10.52
CA SER A 34 -8.25 14.93 11.02
C SER A 34 -9.03 13.87 11.82
N LEU A 35 -8.73 12.57 11.69
CA LEU A 35 -9.48 11.48 12.35
C LEU A 35 -9.35 11.48 13.89
N SER A 36 -10.31 10.94 14.64
CA SER A 36 -10.11 10.78 16.09
C SER A 36 -9.01 9.75 16.40
N LYS A 37 -8.49 9.74 17.63
CA LYS A 37 -7.53 8.72 18.08
C LYS A 37 -8.16 7.33 18.03
N GLU A 38 -9.42 7.25 18.42
CA GLU A 38 -10.24 6.04 18.43
C GLU A 38 -10.45 5.48 17.02
N ASP A 39 -10.77 6.34 16.05
CA ASP A 39 -10.94 5.92 14.65
C ASP A 39 -9.65 5.36 14.06
N ILE A 40 -8.51 5.95 14.43
CA ILE A 40 -7.19 5.49 14.00
C ILE A 40 -6.87 4.12 14.57
N SER A 41 -7.10 3.94 15.88
CA SER A 41 -6.92 2.65 16.54
C SER A 41 -7.80 1.58 15.89
N LYS A 42 -9.08 1.88 15.64
CA LYS A 42 -10.01 0.96 14.96
C LYS A 42 -9.57 0.61 13.54
N ASN A 43 -9.07 1.58 12.78
CA ASN A 43 -8.56 1.33 11.43
C ASN A 43 -7.34 0.39 11.44
N ILE A 44 -6.42 0.57 12.41
CA ILE A 44 -5.26 -0.32 12.57
C ILE A 44 -5.72 -1.76 12.82
N GLU A 45 -6.69 -1.97 13.72
CA GLU A 45 -7.23 -3.30 14.01
C GLU A 45 -7.86 -3.97 12.79
N ILE A 46 -8.65 -3.22 12.00
CA ILE A 46 -9.28 -3.73 10.77
C ILE A 46 -8.20 -4.20 9.79
N VAL A 47 -7.18 -3.37 9.54
CA VAL A 47 -6.10 -3.71 8.61
C VAL A 47 -5.31 -4.92 9.10
N ILE A 48 -4.98 -5.01 10.39
CA ILE A 48 -4.30 -6.19 10.96
C ILE A 48 -5.11 -7.47 10.70
N LYS A 49 -6.42 -7.41 10.95
CA LYS A 49 -7.32 -8.56 10.81
C LYS A 49 -7.39 -9.05 9.37
N GLU A 50 -7.58 -8.15 8.42
CA GLU A 50 -7.61 -8.49 7.00
C GLU A 50 -6.25 -9.02 6.53
N ASN A 51 -5.18 -8.33 6.95
CA ASN A 51 -3.82 -8.62 6.54
C ASN A 51 -3.29 -9.98 7.03
N THR A 52 -3.67 -10.41 8.22
CA THR A 52 -3.18 -11.67 8.80
C THR A 52 -3.43 -12.85 7.88
N SER A 53 -4.63 -12.92 7.28
CA SER A 53 -5.00 -14.00 6.37
C SER A 53 -4.18 -13.98 5.07
N LYS A 54 -4.09 -12.81 4.43
CA LYS A 54 -3.40 -12.61 3.15
C LYS A 54 -1.89 -12.76 3.28
N PHE A 55 -1.28 -12.13 4.30
CA PHE A 55 0.15 -12.27 4.56
C PHE A 55 0.54 -13.72 4.84
N SER A 56 -0.30 -14.45 5.60
CA SER A 56 -0.06 -15.87 5.88
C SER A 56 -0.14 -16.72 4.62
N LEU A 57 -1.07 -16.41 3.72
CA LEU A 57 -1.20 -17.10 2.44
C LEU A 57 -0.02 -16.81 1.51
N GLU A 58 0.38 -15.54 1.37
CA GLU A 58 1.52 -15.10 0.55
C GLU A 58 2.84 -15.74 1.00
N ASN A 59 2.99 -16.03 2.29
CA ASN A 59 4.23 -16.51 2.88
C ASN A 59 4.07 -17.92 3.50
N LEU A 60 3.10 -18.72 3.01
CA LEU A 60 2.74 -20.03 3.57
C LEU A 60 3.93 -20.99 3.74
N TYR A 61 4.90 -20.90 2.83
CA TYR A 61 6.09 -21.75 2.81
C TYR A 61 7.33 -21.11 3.47
N ASP A 62 7.23 -19.84 3.90
CA ASP A 62 8.31 -19.09 4.52
C ASP A 62 8.05 -18.93 6.03
N LYS A 63 8.41 -19.97 6.77
CA LYS A 63 8.18 -20.04 8.24
C LYS A 63 8.89 -18.94 9.01
N GLU A 64 10.07 -18.52 8.55
CA GLU A 64 10.84 -17.45 9.20
C GLU A 64 10.07 -16.14 9.10
N LYS A 65 9.59 -15.80 7.91
CA LYS A 65 8.81 -14.59 7.68
C LYS A 65 7.45 -14.59 8.39
N LEU A 66 6.80 -15.75 8.53
CA LEU A 66 5.59 -15.88 9.34
C LEU A 66 5.87 -15.64 10.84
N LEU A 67 7.01 -16.13 11.35
CA LEU A 67 7.42 -15.91 12.74
C LEU A 67 7.77 -14.44 13.00
N GLU A 68 8.48 -13.81 12.07
CA GLU A 68 8.78 -12.38 12.09
C GLU A 68 7.50 -11.55 12.09
N TYR A 69 6.54 -11.87 11.22
CA TYR A 69 5.25 -11.21 11.18
C TYR A 69 4.50 -11.29 12.51
N GLY A 70 4.39 -12.50 13.10
CA GLY A 70 3.77 -12.67 14.42
C GLY A 70 4.48 -11.88 15.52
N THR A 71 5.81 -11.74 15.43
CA THR A 71 6.59 -10.89 16.34
C THR A 71 6.34 -9.41 16.10
N GLY A 72 6.22 -8.98 14.84
CA GLY A 72 5.87 -7.62 14.43
C GLY A 72 4.50 -7.20 14.95
N ILE A 73 3.48 -8.06 14.80
CA ILE A 73 2.13 -7.81 15.31
C ILE A 73 2.12 -7.63 16.83
N ARG A 74 2.83 -8.48 17.56
CA ARG A 74 2.92 -8.37 19.03
C ARG A 74 3.65 -7.09 19.47
N LYS A 75 4.72 -6.70 18.76
CA LYS A 75 5.38 -5.41 19.02
C LYS A 75 4.45 -4.23 18.74
N LEU A 76 3.73 -4.27 17.63
CA LEU A 76 2.74 -3.26 17.28
C LEU A 76 1.68 -3.13 18.37
N ALA A 77 1.05 -4.23 18.79
CA ALA A 77 0.04 -4.21 19.85
C ALA A 77 0.58 -3.53 21.13
N ASN A 78 1.77 -3.92 21.58
CA ASN A 78 2.41 -3.28 22.74
C ASN A 78 2.67 -1.78 22.51
N ASN A 79 3.09 -1.38 21.32
CA ASN A 79 3.34 0.03 21.02
C ASN A 79 2.03 0.84 21.01
N LEU A 80 0.95 0.28 20.44
CA LEU A 80 -0.37 0.92 20.40
C LEU A 80 -0.95 1.14 21.79
N ASP A 81 -0.82 0.15 22.69
CA ASP A 81 -1.26 0.27 24.09
C ASP A 81 -0.54 1.42 24.83
N ASN A 82 0.70 1.72 24.45
CA ASN A 82 1.51 2.79 25.02
C ASN A 82 1.36 4.13 24.28
N CYS A 83 0.62 4.19 23.17
CA CYS A 83 0.45 5.42 22.42
C CYS A 83 -0.55 6.36 23.11
N GLU A 84 -0.05 7.42 23.74
CA GLU A 84 -0.90 8.44 24.37
C GLU A 84 -1.44 9.45 23.35
N SER A 85 -0.70 9.72 22.28
CA SER A 85 -1.07 10.70 21.24
C SER A 85 -1.51 10.06 19.92
N LYS A 86 -2.18 10.86 19.10
CA LYS A 86 -2.58 10.51 17.75
C LYS A 86 -1.38 10.31 16.82
N GLU A 87 -0.37 11.16 16.96
CA GLU A 87 0.86 11.12 16.15
C GLU A 87 1.61 9.80 16.38
N CYS A 88 1.59 9.28 17.61
CA CYS A 88 2.13 7.96 17.92
C CYS A 88 1.40 6.86 17.14
N LEU A 89 0.06 6.85 17.16
CA LEU A 89 -0.72 5.85 16.42
C LEU A 89 -0.49 5.92 14.90
N ILE A 90 -0.42 7.14 14.33
CA ILE A 90 -0.12 7.31 12.90
C ILE A 90 1.25 6.73 12.56
N LYS A 91 2.26 6.99 13.40
CA LYS A 91 3.61 6.48 13.18
C LYS A 91 3.68 4.95 13.24
N GLU A 92 3.01 4.34 14.22
CA GLU A 92 2.94 2.89 14.34
C GLU A 92 2.19 2.24 13.17
N TYR A 93 1.09 2.85 12.73
CA TYR A 93 0.36 2.42 11.55
C TYR A 93 1.23 2.48 10.29
N ASP A 94 1.90 3.61 10.04
CA ASP A 94 2.78 3.78 8.88
C ASP A 94 3.91 2.74 8.88
N TYR A 95 4.50 2.48 10.05
CA TYR A 95 5.50 1.43 10.20
C TYR A 95 4.91 0.04 9.87
N PHE A 96 3.71 -0.27 10.37
CA PHE A 96 3.02 -1.51 10.08
C PHE A 96 2.69 -1.69 8.59
N MET A 97 2.12 -0.66 7.96
CA MET A 97 1.78 -0.64 6.54
C MET A 97 3.00 -0.92 5.67
N ASN A 98 4.15 -0.33 5.99
CA ASN A 98 5.36 -0.50 5.19
C ASN A 98 5.94 -1.92 5.32
N ASN A 99 6.04 -2.44 6.54
CA ASN A 99 6.84 -3.64 6.80
C ASN A 99 6.03 -4.93 6.79
N TRP A 100 4.78 -4.88 7.24
CA TRP A 100 4.04 -6.07 7.63
C TRP A 100 2.75 -6.27 6.85
N VAL A 101 2.32 -5.30 6.03
CA VAL A 101 1.16 -5.49 5.16
C VAL A 101 1.55 -6.26 3.90
N SER A 102 0.72 -7.26 3.60
CA SER A 102 0.74 -8.11 2.42
C SER A 102 0.76 -7.29 1.14
N ILE A 103 1.38 -7.87 0.11
CA ILE A 103 1.48 -7.23 -1.20
C ILE A 103 0.09 -7.03 -1.77
N GLU A 104 -0.81 -8.01 -1.62
CA GLU A 104 -2.18 -7.94 -2.11
C GLU A 104 -2.94 -6.72 -1.54
N ILE A 105 -2.90 -6.49 -0.22
CA ILE A 105 -3.59 -5.34 0.39
C ILE A 105 -2.94 -4.02 -0.07
N LYS A 106 -1.60 -3.95 -0.09
CA LYS A 106 -0.89 -2.75 -0.57
C LYS A 106 -1.30 -2.39 -2.00
N THR A 107 -1.39 -3.41 -2.84
CA THR A 107 -1.84 -3.30 -4.23
C THR A 107 -3.29 -2.83 -4.30
N SER A 108 -4.22 -3.47 -3.60
CA SER A 108 -5.64 -3.06 -3.55
C SER A 108 -5.83 -1.61 -3.11
N VAL A 109 -5.07 -1.17 -2.10
CA VAL A 109 -5.11 0.23 -1.67
C VAL A 109 -4.64 1.18 -2.77
N ARG A 110 -3.53 0.86 -3.45
CA ARG A 110 -3.00 1.71 -4.52
C ARG A 110 -3.98 1.80 -5.69
N TYR A 111 -4.63 0.69 -6.06
CA TYR A 111 -5.69 0.66 -7.06
C TYR A 111 -6.79 1.68 -6.74
N VAL A 112 -7.36 1.60 -5.54
CA VAL A 112 -8.43 2.50 -5.09
C VAL A 112 -7.93 3.94 -5.08
N ALA A 113 -6.75 4.21 -4.51
CA ALA A 113 -6.19 5.55 -4.44
C ALA A 113 -5.91 6.18 -5.82
N ILE A 114 -5.56 5.37 -6.83
CA ILE A 114 -5.37 5.83 -8.20
C ILE A 114 -6.71 6.17 -8.87
N SER A 115 -7.71 5.29 -8.73
CA SER A 115 -9.08 5.56 -9.21
C SER A 115 -9.63 6.83 -8.57
N ASP A 116 -9.51 6.99 -7.25
CA ASP A 116 -10.01 8.16 -6.53
C ASP A 116 -9.32 9.46 -6.96
N LYS A 117 -8.00 9.42 -7.18
CA LYS A 117 -7.20 10.62 -7.50
C LYS A 117 -7.32 11.05 -8.97
N TYR A 118 -7.43 10.09 -9.89
CA TYR A 118 -7.38 10.34 -11.34
C TYR A 118 -8.68 10.01 -12.08
N GLY A 119 -9.70 9.53 -11.37
CA GLY A 119 -11.00 9.15 -11.94
C GLY A 119 -10.84 8.13 -13.06
N PHE A 120 -11.53 8.38 -14.17
CA PHE A 120 -11.49 7.54 -15.37
C PHE A 120 -10.06 7.23 -15.88
N ILE A 121 -9.11 8.17 -15.75
CA ILE A 121 -7.71 7.93 -16.14
C ILE A 121 -7.07 6.90 -15.20
N GLY A 122 -7.38 6.97 -13.91
CA GLY A 122 -6.94 5.99 -12.92
C GLY A 122 -7.49 4.59 -13.22
N ASP A 123 -8.77 4.51 -13.58
CA ASP A 123 -9.42 3.24 -13.95
C ASP A 123 -8.76 2.60 -15.18
N ILE A 124 -8.46 3.37 -16.23
CA ILE A 124 -7.72 2.87 -17.40
C ILE A 124 -6.35 2.33 -17.00
N ILE A 125 -5.63 3.03 -16.11
CA ILE A 125 -4.31 2.59 -15.66
C ILE A 125 -4.42 1.27 -14.89
N ASN A 126 -5.42 1.17 -14.02
CA ASN A 126 -5.70 -0.01 -13.24
C ASN A 126 -6.01 -1.22 -14.13
N GLU A 127 -6.83 -1.05 -15.17
CA GLU A 127 -7.19 -2.13 -16.09
C GLU A 127 -6.05 -2.59 -17.00
N ASN A 128 -5.17 -1.67 -17.42
CA ASN A 128 -4.17 -1.94 -18.46
C ASN A 128 -2.74 -2.14 -17.94
N PHE A 129 -2.47 -1.77 -16.69
CA PHE A 129 -1.12 -1.78 -16.10
C PHE A 129 -1.07 -2.33 -14.66
N ASP A 130 -1.91 -3.33 -14.38
CA ASP A 130 -1.95 -4.06 -13.10
C ASP A 130 -0.58 -4.58 -12.63
N TRP A 131 0.24 -5.04 -13.57
CA TRP A 131 1.59 -5.56 -13.32
C TRP A 131 2.52 -4.52 -12.67
N LEU A 132 2.27 -3.22 -12.82
CA LEU A 132 3.11 -2.17 -12.24
C LEU A 132 3.02 -2.13 -10.71
N TYR A 133 1.93 -2.61 -10.11
CA TYR A 133 1.77 -2.63 -8.65
C TYR A 133 2.68 -3.65 -7.97
N HIS A 134 3.07 -4.70 -8.69
CA HIS A 134 3.93 -5.77 -8.20
C HIS A 134 5.43 -5.43 -8.27
N LEU A 135 5.81 -4.36 -8.98
CA LEU A 135 7.20 -3.92 -9.12
C LEU A 135 7.66 -2.93 -8.03
N LEU A 136 6.78 -2.56 -7.09
CA LEU A 136 6.97 -1.45 -6.14
C LEU A 136 6.54 -1.77 -4.71
#